data_AF-A0A5J4X6V3-F1
#
_entry.id   AF-A0A5J4X6V3-F1
#
_cell.length_a   1.000
_cell.length_b   1.000
_cell.length_c   1.000
_cell.angle_alpha   90.00
_cell.angle_beta   90.00
_cell.angle_gamma   90.00
#
_symmetry.space_group_name_H-M   'P 1'
#
loop_
_entity.id
_entity.type
_entity.pdbx_description
1 polymer ?
#
loop_
_entity_poly.entity_id
_entity_poly.type
_entity_poly.pdbx_seq_one_letter_code
_entity_poly.pdbx_strand_id
1 'polypeptide(L)'
;MVETQMYELQFAETVHTSRDLMKEEIPMMLNGLIQGNAAQKCQITKRLVSSAFHDADSIMSICQLFLSPLVVMVKSSTPETSVAAKEALVTLISRSTEVRDSLIQSGFVESARYALVDERTPEHTQSNVLDVITQLIFSEANPADMCGLYFILQKKSTSSDEALKGVTKKAKLIQGCLQIREAHSEAMPDDLYQLLTDFLVFKTETQGNQRENEELKRIIQEYRYKEEELKKNLYEKQQKLDEKNRQIDEFRRMDDEKKDMIEKVKKKDEMIKQKISELEIQLSGVKAKPFDIPISITVQPGSQTKKEDESTYTSTSRDCETFPIDTVMRLGIYKCEIRIDQVDKPWFGVMKSTMIVPSGKSPGHDPYCKDNAFFRYDGQVFNNGIGVSGNQTMRSGDKIAIEVNMTVFPRTAHLFINGAQQPIFIKGLPELVKIYFFIRNISDSVTILSLRSLPDPTAIEIRNSKAIQWIV
;
A
#
# COMPACT_ATOMS: atom_id res chain seq x y z
N MET A 1 -13.58 -44.71 -6.14
CA MET A 1 -14.47 -45.81 -5.73
C MET A 1 -15.00 -45.61 -4.30
N VAL A 2 -14.14 -45.31 -3.32
CA VAL A 2 -14.55 -45.03 -1.93
C VAL A 2 -15.32 -43.70 -1.79
N GLU A 3 -14.92 -42.64 -2.52
CA GLU A 3 -15.63 -41.34 -2.48
C GLU A 3 -17.03 -41.41 -3.09
N THR A 4 -17.24 -42.25 -4.11
CA THR A 4 -18.56 -42.43 -4.75
C THR A 4 -19.53 -43.16 -3.81
N GLN A 5 -19.05 -44.15 -3.07
CA GLN A 5 -19.85 -44.87 -2.06
C GLN A 5 -20.18 -44.01 -0.84
N MET A 6 -19.28 -43.11 -0.43
CA MET A 6 -19.53 -42.12 0.64
C MET A 6 -20.61 -41.11 0.25
N TYR A 7 -20.62 -40.64 -1.01
CA TYR A 7 -21.65 -39.74 -1.51
C TYR A 7 -23.02 -40.42 -1.62
N GLU A 8 -23.08 -41.68 -2.04
CA GLU A 8 -24.33 -42.45 -2.12
C GLU A 8 -24.91 -42.75 -0.72
N LEU A 9 -24.06 -43.06 0.27
CA LEU A 9 -24.48 -43.26 1.66
C LEU A 9 -24.97 -41.97 2.32
N GLN A 10 -24.28 -40.85 2.13
CA GLN A 10 -24.73 -39.55 2.62
C GLN A 10 -26.03 -39.10 1.95
N PHE A 11 -26.20 -39.36 0.66
CA PHE A 11 -27.44 -39.04 -0.04
C PHE A 11 -28.61 -39.89 0.47
N ALA A 12 -28.38 -41.20 0.69
CA ALA A 12 -29.39 -42.10 1.25
C ALA A 12 -29.79 -41.72 2.69
N GLU A 13 -28.83 -41.39 3.56
CA GLU A 13 -29.10 -40.91 4.92
C GLU A 13 -29.86 -39.56 4.93
N THR A 14 -29.51 -38.64 4.03
CA THR A 14 -30.18 -37.33 3.94
C THR A 14 -31.64 -37.47 3.48
N VAL A 15 -31.90 -38.34 2.50
CA VAL A 15 -33.25 -38.67 2.04
C VAL A 15 -34.06 -39.37 3.13
N HIS A 16 -33.44 -40.29 3.88
CA HIS A 16 -34.13 -41.00 4.95
C HIS A 16 -34.49 -40.07 6.12
N THR A 17 -33.58 -39.17 6.50
CA THR A 17 -33.79 -38.17 7.56
C THR A 17 -34.87 -37.15 7.19
N SER A 18 -34.93 -36.73 5.92
CA SER A 18 -35.99 -35.84 5.42
C SER A 18 -37.37 -36.50 5.44
N ARG A 19 -37.45 -37.83 5.28
CA ARG A 19 -38.70 -38.60 5.28
C ARG A 19 -39.30 -38.72 6.68
N ASP A 20 -38.46 -38.88 7.70
CA ASP A 20 -38.92 -38.98 9.10
C ASP A 20 -39.35 -37.61 9.66
N LEU A 21 -38.65 -36.54 9.29
CA LEU A 21 -39.01 -35.16 9.67
C LEU A 21 -40.39 -34.74 9.15
N MET A 22 -40.75 -35.12 7.92
CA MET A 22 -42.06 -34.80 7.35
C MET A 22 -43.22 -35.48 8.10
N LYS A 23 -43.03 -36.71 8.61
CA LYS A 23 -44.08 -37.43 9.36
C LYS A 23 -44.37 -36.80 10.72
N GLU A 24 -43.36 -36.27 11.40
CA GLU A 24 -43.54 -35.57 12.68
C GLU A 24 -44.18 -34.18 12.52
N GLU A 25 -43.97 -33.52 11.37
CA GLU A 25 -44.51 -32.18 11.11
C GLU A 25 -45.96 -32.16 10.62
N ILE A 26 -46.49 -33.26 10.07
CA ILE A 26 -47.86 -33.34 9.51
C ILE A 26 -48.94 -32.83 10.51
N PRO A 27 -48.97 -33.26 11.78
CA PRO A 27 -49.96 -32.77 12.74
C PRO A 27 -49.85 -31.26 13.01
N MET A 28 -48.63 -30.72 13.06
CA MET A 28 -48.39 -29.29 13.27
C MET A 28 -48.85 -28.47 12.07
N MET A 29 -48.53 -28.93 10.85
CA MET A 29 -48.97 -28.29 9.62
C MET A 29 -50.49 -28.32 9.47
N LEU A 30 -51.12 -29.46 9.80
CA LEU A 30 -52.57 -29.60 9.76
C LEU A 30 -53.26 -28.65 10.75
N ASN A 31 -52.78 -28.59 12.00
CA ASN A 31 -53.33 -27.67 12.99
C ASN A 31 -53.16 -26.20 12.57
N GLY A 32 -52.00 -25.85 12.00
CA GLY A 32 -51.74 -24.51 11.48
C GLY A 32 -52.61 -24.13 10.28
N LEU A 33 -53.01 -25.08 9.43
CA LEU A 33 -53.97 -24.81 8.35
C LEU A 33 -55.40 -24.63 8.85
N ILE A 34 -55.78 -25.28 9.95
CA ILE A 34 -57.14 -25.17 10.50
C ILE A 34 -57.24 -23.89 11.35
N GLN A 35 -56.33 -23.71 12.30
CA GLN A 35 -56.42 -22.69 13.36
C GLN A 35 -55.49 -21.48 13.16
N GLY A 36 -54.54 -21.56 12.23
CA GLY A 36 -53.56 -20.49 12.03
C GLY A 36 -54.14 -19.20 11.46
N ASN A 37 -53.38 -18.11 11.64
CA ASN A 37 -53.67 -16.83 10.98
C ASN A 37 -53.37 -16.90 9.46
N ALA A 38 -53.73 -15.85 8.71
CA ALA A 38 -53.58 -15.84 7.26
C ALA A 38 -52.12 -16.04 6.79
N ALA A 39 -51.14 -15.48 7.51
CA ALA A 39 -49.72 -15.64 7.19
C ALA A 39 -49.24 -17.08 7.43
N GLN A 40 -49.61 -17.68 8.56
CA GLN A 40 -49.30 -19.08 8.88
C GLN A 40 -49.92 -20.03 7.85
N LYS A 41 -51.19 -19.82 7.50
CA LYS A 41 -51.89 -20.60 6.46
C LYS A 41 -51.18 -20.50 5.11
N CYS A 42 -50.77 -19.30 4.70
CA CYS A 42 -50.03 -19.08 3.46
C CYS A 42 -48.67 -19.79 3.46
N GLN A 43 -47.91 -19.68 4.56
CA GLN A 43 -46.59 -20.32 4.68
C GLN A 43 -46.70 -21.86 4.64
N ILE A 44 -47.67 -22.43 5.36
CA ILE A 44 -47.88 -23.88 5.38
C ILE A 44 -48.30 -24.37 3.99
N THR A 45 -49.20 -23.64 3.32
CA THR A 45 -49.66 -23.97 1.97
C THR A 45 -48.50 -24.00 0.96
N LYS A 46 -47.57 -23.03 1.01
CA LYS A 46 -46.36 -23.04 0.17
C LYS A 46 -45.46 -24.25 0.45
N ARG A 47 -45.28 -24.58 1.75
CA ARG A 47 -44.45 -25.72 2.18
C ARG A 47 -45.06 -27.07 1.76
N LEU A 48 -46.40 -27.19 1.75
CA LEU A 48 -47.09 -28.38 1.23
C LEU A 48 -46.85 -28.55 -0.26
N VAL A 49 -46.97 -27.47 -1.05
CA VAL A 49 -46.74 -27.55 -2.51
C VAL A 49 -45.30 -27.92 -2.84
N SER A 50 -44.32 -27.41 -2.10
CA SER A 50 -42.91 -27.79 -2.30
C SER A 50 -42.64 -29.25 -1.93
N SER A 51 -43.34 -29.79 -0.94
CA SER A 51 -43.13 -31.17 -0.46
C SER A 51 -43.93 -32.24 -1.21
N ALA A 52 -45.02 -31.84 -1.88
CA ALA A 52 -45.98 -32.73 -2.53
C ALA A 52 -45.42 -33.71 -3.57
N PHE A 53 -44.20 -33.48 -4.09
CA PHE A 53 -43.64 -34.24 -5.21
C PHE A 53 -42.28 -34.87 -4.89
N HIS A 54 -41.93 -35.01 -3.61
CA HIS A 54 -40.68 -35.68 -3.21
C HIS A 54 -40.84 -37.21 -3.12
N ASP A 55 -41.99 -37.73 -2.68
CA ASP A 55 -42.28 -39.16 -2.65
C ASP A 55 -43.80 -39.46 -2.72
N ALA A 56 -44.16 -40.73 -2.94
CA ALA A 56 -45.56 -41.18 -3.03
C ALA A 56 -46.33 -41.08 -1.70
N ASP A 57 -45.63 -41.17 -0.56
CA ASP A 57 -46.22 -41.03 0.78
C ASP A 57 -46.72 -39.59 1.04
N SER A 58 -46.04 -38.61 0.44
CA SER A 58 -46.43 -37.18 0.52
C SER A 58 -47.73 -36.90 -0.23
N ILE A 59 -47.92 -37.50 -1.41
CA ILE A 59 -49.17 -37.38 -2.18
C ILE A 59 -50.33 -38.00 -1.40
N MET A 60 -50.12 -39.18 -0.80
CA MET A 60 -51.13 -39.84 0.04
C MET A 60 -51.55 -38.95 1.22
N SER A 61 -50.56 -38.35 1.92
CA SER A 61 -50.80 -37.45 3.04
C SER A 61 -51.58 -36.21 2.63
N ILE A 62 -51.28 -35.65 1.45
CA ILE A 62 -52.02 -34.52 0.86
C ILE A 62 -53.48 -34.90 0.63
N CYS A 63 -53.73 -36.02 -0.04
CA CYS A 63 -55.07 -36.49 -0.33
C CYS A 63 -55.90 -36.76 0.94
N GLN A 64 -55.31 -37.37 1.96
CA GLN A 64 -56.03 -37.77 3.17
C GLN A 64 -56.23 -36.64 4.19
N LEU A 65 -55.26 -35.74 4.34
CA LEU A 65 -55.24 -34.80 5.47
C LEU A 65 -55.36 -33.33 5.07
N PHE A 66 -54.86 -32.96 3.88
CA PHE A 66 -54.68 -31.55 3.53
C PHE A 66 -55.66 -31.03 2.48
N LEU A 67 -56.24 -31.88 1.63
CA LEU A 67 -57.22 -31.44 0.63
C LEU A 67 -58.46 -30.79 1.26
N SER A 68 -59.07 -31.38 2.29
CA SER A 68 -60.26 -30.80 2.91
C SER A 68 -60.01 -29.41 3.54
N PRO A 69 -58.93 -29.20 4.33
CA PRO A 69 -58.56 -27.85 4.77
C PRO A 69 -58.35 -26.86 3.62
N LEU A 70 -57.68 -27.26 2.53
CA LEU A 70 -57.47 -26.40 1.35
C LEU A 70 -58.79 -26.03 0.66
N VAL A 71 -59.73 -26.97 0.55
CA VAL A 71 -61.09 -26.71 0.02
C VAL A 71 -61.84 -25.74 0.91
N VAL A 72 -61.68 -25.79 2.24
CA VAL A 72 -62.28 -24.79 3.14
C VAL A 72 -61.61 -23.43 2.94
N MET A 73 -60.27 -23.40 2.84
CA MET A 73 -59.50 -22.17 2.70
C MET A 73 -59.74 -21.43 1.39
N VAL A 74 -59.92 -22.12 0.26
CA VAL A 74 -60.21 -21.45 -1.03
C VAL A 74 -61.53 -20.67 -0.97
N LYS A 75 -62.44 -21.06 -0.07
CA LYS A 75 -63.70 -20.37 0.20
C LYS A 75 -63.63 -19.28 1.27
N SER A 76 -62.45 -18.99 1.81
CA SER A 76 -62.27 -17.98 2.86
C SER A 76 -62.68 -16.58 2.37
N SER A 77 -63.34 -15.82 3.25
CA SER A 77 -63.62 -14.39 3.02
C SER A 77 -62.34 -13.53 3.03
N THR A 78 -61.23 -14.06 3.53
CA THR A 78 -59.92 -13.39 3.54
C THR A 78 -59.18 -13.69 2.23
N PRO A 79 -58.92 -12.69 1.37
CA PRO A 79 -58.35 -12.88 0.03
C PRO A 79 -57.02 -13.63 0.03
N GLU A 80 -56.12 -13.33 0.96
CA GLU A 80 -54.77 -13.91 1.01
C GLU A 80 -54.82 -15.42 1.21
N THR A 81 -55.66 -15.89 2.13
CA THR A 81 -55.89 -17.32 2.39
C THR A 81 -56.58 -18.02 1.23
N SER A 82 -57.57 -17.37 0.61
CA SER A 82 -58.28 -17.92 -0.55
C SER A 82 -57.35 -18.07 -1.76
N VAL A 83 -56.51 -17.07 -2.03
CA VAL A 83 -55.50 -17.09 -3.10
C VAL A 83 -54.43 -18.15 -2.84
N ALA A 84 -53.87 -18.21 -1.63
CA ALA A 84 -52.85 -19.22 -1.30
C ALA A 84 -53.39 -20.65 -1.49
N ALA A 85 -54.61 -20.92 -1.03
CA ALA A 85 -55.25 -22.22 -1.21
C ALA A 85 -55.53 -22.52 -2.69
N LYS A 86 -55.98 -21.53 -3.46
CA LYS A 86 -56.18 -21.67 -4.91
C LYS A 86 -54.88 -22.03 -5.62
N GLU A 87 -53.79 -21.33 -5.35
CA GLU A 87 -52.49 -21.59 -5.98
C GLU A 87 -51.98 -22.99 -5.65
N ALA A 88 -52.15 -23.45 -4.41
CA ALA A 88 -51.79 -24.80 -4.04
C ALA A 88 -52.64 -25.85 -4.74
N LEU A 89 -53.97 -25.73 -4.71
CA LEU A 89 -54.86 -26.68 -5.37
C LEU A 89 -54.57 -26.74 -6.88
N VAL A 90 -54.44 -25.60 -7.55
CA VAL A 90 -54.11 -25.55 -8.99
C VAL A 90 -52.80 -26.27 -9.27
N THR A 91 -51.77 -26.02 -8.46
CA THR A 91 -50.45 -26.67 -8.63
C THR A 91 -50.54 -28.18 -8.41
N LEU A 92 -51.24 -28.63 -7.37
CA LEU A 92 -51.37 -30.04 -7.04
C LEU A 92 -52.15 -30.82 -8.11
N ILE A 93 -53.29 -30.27 -8.56
CA ILE A 93 -54.15 -30.85 -9.61
C ILE A 93 -53.37 -31.00 -10.92
N SER A 94 -52.52 -30.02 -11.26
CA SER A 94 -51.76 -30.05 -12.52
C SER A 94 -50.67 -31.13 -12.59
N ARG A 95 -50.32 -31.76 -11.46
CA ARG A 95 -49.14 -32.62 -11.33
C ARG A 95 -49.42 -34.04 -10.82
N SER A 96 -50.58 -34.33 -10.24
CA SER A 96 -50.94 -35.68 -9.75
C SER A 96 -52.38 -36.00 -10.09
N THR A 97 -52.58 -37.14 -10.76
CA THR A 97 -53.91 -37.66 -11.11
C THR A 97 -54.69 -38.08 -9.86
N GLU A 98 -54.01 -38.66 -8.87
CA GLU A 98 -54.57 -39.07 -7.58
C GLU A 98 -55.15 -37.88 -6.80
N VAL A 99 -54.49 -36.72 -6.86
CA VAL A 99 -55.01 -35.49 -6.26
C VAL A 99 -56.27 -35.02 -6.98
N ARG A 100 -56.34 -35.11 -8.31
CA ARG A 100 -57.54 -34.74 -9.08
C ARG A 100 -58.73 -35.58 -8.64
N ASP A 101 -58.54 -36.90 -8.63
CA ASP A 101 -59.60 -37.86 -8.30
C ASP A 101 -60.05 -37.70 -6.85
N SER A 102 -59.10 -37.55 -5.92
CA SER A 102 -59.39 -37.32 -4.50
C SER A 102 -60.12 -36.01 -4.24
N LEU A 103 -59.78 -34.93 -4.96
CA LEU A 103 -60.45 -33.64 -4.81
C LEU A 103 -61.89 -33.69 -5.33
N ILE A 104 -62.14 -34.40 -6.43
CA ILE A 104 -63.50 -34.60 -6.95
C ILE A 104 -64.30 -35.44 -5.93
N GLN A 105 -63.74 -36.55 -5.46
CA GLN A 105 -64.35 -37.42 -4.45
C GLN A 105 -64.56 -36.73 -3.10
N SER A 106 -63.76 -35.72 -2.76
CA SER A 106 -63.95 -34.94 -1.53
C SER A 106 -65.16 -34.00 -1.58
N GLY A 107 -65.93 -33.99 -2.68
CA GLY A 107 -67.09 -33.13 -2.86
C GLY A 107 -66.74 -31.68 -3.19
N PHE A 108 -65.53 -31.41 -3.71
CA PHE A 108 -65.12 -30.05 -4.07
C PHE A 108 -66.06 -29.42 -5.10
N VAL A 109 -66.46 -30.17 -6.14
CA VAL A 109 -67.36 -29.68 -7.20
C VAL A 109 -68.69 -29.20 -6.62
N GLU A 110 -69.27 -29.99 -5.71
CA GLU A 110 -70.53 -29.63 -5.07
C GLU A 110 -70.37 -28.44 -4.12
N SER A 111 -69.27 -28.41 -3.37
CA SER A 111 -68.92 -27.25 -2.56
C SER A 111 -68.71 -25.98 -3.40
N ALA A 112 -68.16 -26.10 -4.60
CA ALA A 112 -67.97 -25.01 -5.54
C ALA A 112 -69.32 -24.52 -6.08
N ARG A 113 -70.24 -25.45 -6.38
CA ARG A 113 -71.62 -25.14 -6.77
C ARG A 113 -72.30 -24.25 -5.73
N TYR A 114 -72.22 -24.61 -4.45
CA TYR A 114 -72.79 -23.78 -3.36
C TYR A 114 -72.19 -22.37 -3.30
N ALA A 115 -70.85 -22.26 -3.41
CA ALA A 115 -70.17 -20.97 -3.39
C ALA A 115 -70.55 -20.08 -4.59
N LEU A 116 -70.88 -20.67 -5.74
CA LEU A 116 -71.30 -19.95 -6.94
C LEU A 116 -72.80 -19.58 -6.91
N VAL A 117 -73.63 -20.36 -6.21
CA VAL A 117 -75.05 -20.08 -6.02
C VAL A 117 -75.28 -18.95 -5.02
N ASP A 118 -74.51 -18.91 -3.94
CA ASP A 118 -74.67 -17.88 -2.90
C ASP A 118 -74.18 -16.50 -3.38
N GLU A 119 -75.13 -15.58 -3.56
CA GLU A 119 -74.89 -14.20 -3.99
C GLU A 119 -74.08 -13.39 -2.97
N ARG A 120 -73.98 -13.84 -1.71
CA ARG A 120 -73.17 -13.21 -0.66
C ARG A 120 -71.70 -13.63 -0.72
N THR A 121 -71.35 -14.62 -1.55
CA THR A 121 -69.96 -15.08 -1.69
C THR A 121 -69.11 -13.97 -2.33
N PRO A 122 -67.97 -13.58 -1.73
CA PRO A 122 -67.09 -12.58 -2.30
C PRO A 122 -66.63 -12.93 -3.72
N GLU A 123 -66.42 -11.91 -4.57
CA GLU A 123 -65.97 -12.09 -5.95
C GLU A 123 -64.66 -12.89 -6.02
N HIS A 124 -63.68 -12.56 -5.17
CA HIS A 124 -62.38 -13.26 -5.16
C HIS A 124 -62.56 -14.75 -4.90
N THR A 125 -63.49 -15.12 -4.02
CA THR A 125 -63.81 -16.51 -3.70
C THR A 125 -64.45 -17.22 -4.89
N GLN A 126 -65.46 -16.60 -5.52
CA GLN A 126 -66.08 -17.16 -6.74
C GLN A 126 -65.04 -17.35 -7.85
N SER A 127 -64.19 -16.34 -8.06
CA SER A 127 -63.12 -16.35 -9.05
C SER A 127 -62.07 -17.43 -8.80
N ASN A 128 -61.66 -17.62 -7.54
CA ASN A 128 -60.67 -18.62 -7.14
C ASN A 128 -61.22 -20.04 -7.24
N VAL A 129 -62.48 -20.26 -6.87
CA VAL A 129 -63.15 -21.56 -7.04
C VAL A 129 -63.24 -21.94 -8.52
N LEU A 130 -63.58 -20.98 -9.40
CA LEU A 130 -63.61 -21.20 -10.85
C LEU A 130 -62.21 -21.51 -11.41
N ASP A 131 -61.13 -20.94 -10.87
CA ASP A 131 -59.76 -21.28 -11.29
C ASP A 131 -59.43 -22.75 -11.00
N VAL A 132 -59.84 -23.27 -9.84
CA VAL A 132 -59.63 -24.67 -9.47
C VAL A 132 -60.46 -25.61 -10.38
N ILE A 133 -61.72 -25.27 -10.66
CA ILE A 133 -62.56 -26.02 -11.63
C ILE A 133 -61.92 -26.02 -13.01
N THR A 134 -61.45 -24.86 -13.46
CA THR A 134 -60.78 -24.69 -14.74
C THR A 134 -59.55 -25.60 -14.81
N GLN A 135 -58.75 -25.65 -13.75
CA GLN A 135 -57.58 -26.52 -13.69
C GLN A 135 -57.96 -28.01 -13.72
N LEU A 136 -59.03 -28.43 -13.05
CA LEU A 136 -59.50 -29.82 -13.12
C LEU A 136 -59.86 -30.21 -14.55
N ILE A 137 -60.60 -29.37 -15.27
CA ILE A 137 -61.00 -29.61 -16.66
C ILE A 137 -59.78 -29.71 -17.58
N PHE A 138 -58.82 -28.78 -17.48
CA PHE A 138 -57.60 -28.81 -18.29
C PHE A 138 -56.62 -29.91 -17.88
N SER A 139 -56.81 -30.50 -16.70
CA SER A 139 -56.06 -31.66 -16.24
C SER A 139 -56.89 -32.93 -16.41
N GLU A 140 -57.64 -33.08 -17.51
CA GLU A 140 -58.30 -34.34 -17.89
C GLU A 140 -59.28 -34.95 -16.87
N ALA A 141 -59.81 -34.17 -15.92
CA ALA A 141 -60.90 -34.65 -15.06
C ALA A 141 -62.14 -35.04 -15.90
N ASN A 142 -62.90 -36.04 -15.44
CA ASN A 142 -64.12 -36.46 -16.11
C ASN A 142 -65.19 -35.35 -15.99
N PRO A 143 -65.66 -34.77 -17.10
CA PRO A 143 -66.66 -33.70 -17.08
C PRO A 143 -68.01 -34.15 -16.53
N ALA A 144 -68.33 -35.44 -16.60
CA ALA A 144 -69.54 -36.00 -16.02
C ALA A 144 -69.65 -35.70 -14.51
N ASP A 145 -68.50 -35.65 -13.83
CA ASP A 145 -68.43 -35.32 -12.40
C ASP A 145 -68.73 -33.84 -12.11
N MET A 146 -68.82 -33.01 -13.16
CA MET A 146 -69.01 -31.55 -13.09
C MET A 146 -70.30 -31.05 -13.72
N CYS A 147 -71.16 -31.93 -14.25
CA CYS A 147 -72.43 -31.57 -14.89
C CYS A 147 -73.33 -30.70 -14.00
N GLY A 148 -73.30 -30.92 -12.68
CA GLY A 148 -74.06 -30.12 -11.70
C GLY A 148 -73.72 -28.62 -11.68
N LEU A 149 -72.59 -28.22 -12.26
CA LEU A 149 -72.19 -26.81 -12.40
C LEU A 149 -72.82 -26.14 -13.63
N TYR A 150 -73.33 -26.88 -14.60
CA TYR A 150 -73.74 -26.34 -15.90
C TYR A 150 -74.76 -25.20 -15.79
N PHE A 151 -75.89 -25.43 -15.11
CA PHE A 151 -76.95 -24.43 -14.97
C PHE A 151 -76.51 -23.17 -14.21
N ILE A 152 -75.67 -23.33 -13.17
CA ILE A 152 -75.19 -22.17 -12.42
C ILE A 152 -74.16 -21.36 -13.22
N LEU A 153 -73.30 -22.02 -13.98
CA LEU A 153 -72.37 -21.37 -14.88
C LEU A 153 -73.10 -20.64 -16.01
N GLN A 154 -74.18 -21.22 -16.55
CA GLN A 154 -75.05 -20.56 -17.53
C GLN A 154 -75.68 -19.28 -16.97
N LYS A 155 -76.17 -19.28 -15.73
CA LYS A 155 -76.70 -18.06 -15.08
C LYS A 155 -75.61 -17.01 -14.89
N LYS A 156 -74.41 -17.42 -14.46
CA LYS A 156 -73.28 -16.52 -14.20
C LYS A 156 -72.63 -16.00 -15.48
N SER A 157 -72.68 -16.75 -16.57
CA SER A 157 -72.11 -16.38 -17.86
C SER A 157 -72.89 -15.27 -18.56
N THR A 158 -74.16 -15.08 -18.21
CA THR A 158 -75.01 -14.00 -18.74
C THR A 158 -75.07 -12.75 -17.85
N SER A 159 -74.27 -12.68 -16.78
CA SER A 159 -74.25 -11.51 -15.89
C SER A 159 -73.69 -10.26 -16.61
N SER A 160 -74.42 -9.16 -16.53
CA SER A 160 -74.02 -7.83 -17.04
C SER A 160 -73.37 -6.93 -15.98
N ASP A 161 -73.10 -7.46 -14.78
CA ASP A 161 -72.42 -6.73 -13.70
C ASP A 161 -70.92 -6.58 -14.01
N GLU A 162 -70.47 -5.33 -14.16
CA GLU A 162 -69.07 -4.99 -14.48
C GLU A 162 -68.11 -5.42 -13.35
N ALA A 163 -68.57 -5.45 -12.09
CA ALA A 163 -67.78 -5.95 -10.97
C ALA A 163 -67.55 -7.46 -11.04
N LEU A 164 -68.43 -8.23 -11.70
CA LEU A 164 -68.31 -9.69 -11.84
C LEU A 164 -67.69 -10.11 -13.17
N LYS A 165 -67.19 -9.17 -13.99
CA LYS A 165 -66.69 -9.44 -15.35
C LYS A 165 -65.63 -10.55 -15.42
N GLY A 166 -64.76 -10.64 -14.40
CA GLY A 166 -63.76 -11.71 -14.29
C GLY A 166 -64.39 -13.08 -14.08
N VAL A 167 -65.36 -13.17 -13.16
CA VAL A 167 -66.15 -14.39 -12.88
C VAL A 167 -66.97 -14.79 -14.10
N THR A 168 -67.64 -13.86 -14.77
CA THR A 168 -68.44 -14.08 -15.98
C THR A 168 -67.62 -14.71 -17.11
N LYS A 169 -66.41 -14.21 -17.36
CA LYS A 169 -65.51 -14.76 -18.40
C LYS A 169 -65.10 -16.20 -18.08
N LYS A 170 -64.72 -16.48 -16.82
CA LYS A 170 -64.35 -17.85 -16.39
C LYS A 170 -65.54 -18.80 -16.47
N ALA A 171 -66.73 -18.34 -16.06
CA ALA A 171 -67.96 -19.14 -16.14
C ALA A 171 -68.32 -19.49 -17.59
N LYS A 172 -68.19 -18.54 -18.54
CA LYS A 172 -68.37 -18.80 -19.98
C LYS A 172 -67.42 -19.89 -20.49
N LEU A 173 -66.14 -19.81 -20.13
CA LEU A 173 -65.13 -20.78 -20.55
C LEU A 173 -65.47 -22.19 -20.05
N ILE A 174 -65.72 -22.32 -18.74
CA ILE A 174 -66.03 -23.61 -18.12
C ILE A 174 -67.32 -24.19 -18.71
N GLN A 175 -68.36 -23.35 -18.89
CA GLN A 175 -69.60 -23.77 -19.53
C GLN A 175 -69.34 -24.34 -20.93
N GLY A 176 -68.56 -23.65 -21.77
CA GLY A 176 -68.20 -24.14 -23.10
C GLY A 176 -67.46 -25.48 -23.06
N CYS A 177 -66.50 -25.64 -22.14
CA CYS A 177 -65.76 -26.89 -21.95
C CYS A 177 -66.67 -28.08 -21.56
N LEU A 178 -67.68 -27.84 -20.72
CA LEU A 178 -68.64 -28.87 -20.31
C LEU A 178 -69.59 -29.25 -21.46
N GLN A 179 -70.05 -28.27 -22.26
CA GLN A 179 -70.91 -28.51 -23.43
C GLN A 179 -70.24 -29.39 -24.50
N ILE A 180 -68.94 -29.19 -24.75
CA ILE A 180 -68.19 -29.97 -25.75
C ILE A 180 -68.13 -31.46 -25.39
N ARG A 181 -68.09 -31.80 -24.10
CA ARG A 181 -67.82 -33.17 -23.65
C ARG A 181 -69.05 -33.96 -23.20
N GLU A 182 -70.20 -33.33 -22.95
CA GLU A 182 -71.49 -34.04 -22.83
C GLU A 182 -72.00 -34.54 -24.19
N ALA A 183 -71.65 -33.85 -25.29
CA ALA A 183 -72.02 -34.20 -26.65
C ALA A 183 -70.96 -35.10 -27.31
N HIS A 184 -70.87 -36.37 -26.93
CA HIS A 184 -70.23 -37.36 -27.81
C HIS A 184 -71.11 -37.55 -29.06
N SER A 185 -70.87 -36.78 -30.14
CA SER A 185 -70.96 -37.25 -31.54
C SER A 185 -70.62 -36.19 -32.62
N GLU A 186 -70.55 -34.89 -32.35
CA GLU A 186 -70.36 -33.90 -33.44
C GLU A 186 -69.09 -33.05 -33.27
N ALA A 187 -68.44 -32.78 -34.40
CA ALA A 187 -67.21 -32.01 -34.46
C ALA A 187 -67.37 -30.64 -33.77
N MET A 188 -66.33 -30.23 -33.04
CA MET A 188 -66.21 -28.93 -32.40
C MET A 188 -66.63 -27.81 -33.38
N PRO A 189 -67.59 -26.95 -33.03
CA PRO A 189 -67.91 -25.77 -33.84
C PRO A 189 -66.64 -24.93 -34.05
N ASP A 190 -66.35 -24.52 -35.29
CA ASP A 190 -65.10 -23.82 -35.65
C ASP A 190 -64.82 -22.59 -34.75
N ASP A 191 -65.86 -21.84 -34.40
CA ASP A 191 -65.76 -20.68 -33.50
C ASP A 191 -65.21 -21.04 -32.11
N LEU A 192 -65.58 -22.21 -31.59
CA LEU A 192 -65.17 -22.69 -30.27
C LEU A 192 -63.75 -23.27 -30.32
N TYR A 193 -63.36 -23.91 -31.42
CA TYR A 193 -61.99 -24.36 -31.67
C TYR A 193 -61.02 -23.17 -31.82
N GLN A 194 -61.45 -22.12 -32.52
CA GLN A 194 -60.69 -20.88 -32.66
C GLN A 194 -60.51 -20.19 -31.30
N LEU A 195 -61.57 -20.08 -30.50
CA LEU A 195 -61.50 -19.49 -29.16
C LEU A 195 -60.55 -20.25 -28.22
N LEU A 196 -60.52 -21.58 -28.32
CA LEU A 196 -59.63 -22.43 -27.53
C LEU A 196 -58.17 -22.28 -27.96
N THR A 197 -57.94 -22.16 -29.28
CA THR A 197 -56.62 -21.88 -29.86
C THR A 197 -56.12 -20.50 -29.44
N ASP A 198 -56.95 -19.47 -29.55
CA ASP A 198 -56.62 -18.10 -29.15
C ASP A 198 -56.32 -18.01 -27.65
N PHE A 199 -57.07 -18.75 -26.81
CA PHE A 199 -56.82 -18.80 -25.37
C PHE A 199 -55.48 -19.49 -25.04
N LEU A 200 -55.16 -20.59 -25.72
CA LEU A 200 -53.88 -21.28 -25.54
C LEU A 200 -52.70 -20.41 -25.97
N VAL A 201 -52.81 -19.73 -27.11
CA VAL A 201 -51.82 -18.76 -27.61
C VAL A 201 -51.65 -17.62 -26.61
N PHE A 202 -52.75 -16.99 -26.17
CA PHE A 202 -52.72 -15.92 -25.18
C PHE A 202 -52.08 -16.37 -23.85
N LYS A 203 -52.36 -17.60 -23.39
CA LYS A 203 -51.76 -18.17 -22.19
C LYS A 203 -50.25 -18.38 -22.34
N THR A 204 -49.79 -18.87 -23.49
CA THR A 204 -48.36 -19.01 -23.77
C THR A 204 -47.64 -17.66 -23.88
N GLU A 205 -48.25 -16.67 -24.54
CA GLU A 205 -47.70 -15.31 -24.67
C GLU A 205 -47.62 -14.62 -23.31
N THR A 206 -48.66 -14.73 -22.48
CA THR A 206 -48.66 -14.14 -21.14
C THR A 206 -47.62 -14.80 -20.22
N GLN A 207 -47.41 -16.11 -20.32
CA GLN A 207 -46.34 -16.80 -19.61
C GLN A 207 -44.94 -16.40 -20.12
N GLY A 208 -44.77 -16.22 -21.43
CA GLY A 208 -43.54 -15.70 -22.03
C GLY A 208 -43.22 -14.29 -21.52
N ASN A 209 -44.19 -13.38 -21.62
CA ASN A 209 -44.07 -12.01 -21.14
C ASN A 209 -43.80 -11.93 -19.63
N GLN A 210 -44.36 -12.85 -18.83
CA GLN A 210 -44.06 -12.92 -17.40
C GLN A 210 -42.60 -13.30 -17.14
N ARG A 211 -42.06 -14.31 -17.85
CA ARG A 211 -40.65 -14.71 -17.72
C ARG A 211 -39.71 -13.58 -18.12
N GLU A 212 -39.98 -12.92 -19.24
CA GLU A 212 -39.20 -11.77 -19.70
C GLU A 212 -39.24 -10.62 -18.68
N ASN A 213 -40.40 -10.33 -18.09
CA ASN A 213 -40.53 -9.28 -17.07
C ASN A 213 -39.78 -9.63 -15.78
N GLU A 214 -39.76 -10.90 -15.36
CA GLU A 214 -38.95 -11.36 -14.23
C GLU A 214 -37.45 -11.27 -14.50
N GLU A 215 -37.02 -11.58 -15.73
CA GLU A 215 -35.63 -11.43 -16.16
C GLU A 215 -35.22 -9.95 -16.21
N LEU A 216 -36.06 -9.09 -16.77
CA LEU A 216 -35.85 -7.64 -16.81
C LEU A 216 -35.72 -7.05 -15.39
N LYS A 217 -36.57 -7.51 -14.46
CA LYS A 217 -36.47 -7.11 -13.04
C LYS A 217 -35.14 -7.52 -12.41
N ARG A 218 -34.64 -8.72 -12.70
CA ARG A 218 -33.33 -9.19 -12.21
C ARG A 218 -32.20 -8.32 -12.76
N ILE A 219 -32.22 -8.04 -14.07
CA ILE A 219 -31.23 -7.18 -14.72
C ILE A 219 -31.26 -5.77 -14.12
N ILE A 220 -32.43 -5.18 -13.92
CA ILE A 220 -32.58 -3.86 -13.28
C ILE A 220 -31.98 -3.86 -11.88
N GLN A 221 -32.23 -4.91 -11.08
CA GLN A 221 -31.69 -5.01 -9.73
C GLN A 221 -30.16 -5.13 -9.74
N GLU A 222 -29.58 -5.87 -10.68
CA GLU A 222 -28.13 -5.98 -10.84
C GLU A 222 -27.50 -4.64 -11.24
N TYR A 223 -28.11 -3.89 -12.17
CA TYR A 223 -27.66 -2.55 -12.52
C TYR A 223 -27.73 -1.58 -11.34
N ARG A 224 -28.78 -1.65 -10.52
CA ARG A 224 -28.89 -0.84 -9.30
C ARG A 224 -27.75 -1.13 -8.32
N TYR A 225 -27.45 -2.42 -8.10
CA TYR A 225 -26.34 -2.82 -7.23
C TYR A 225 -25.00 -2.29 -7.74
N LYS A 226 -24.73 -2.44 -9.04
CA LYS A 226 -23.52 -1.91 -9.69
C LYS A 226 -23.42 -0.38 -9.58
N GLU A 227 -24.54 0.33 -9.71
CA GLU A 227 -24.58 1.79 -9.57
C GLU A 227 -24.25 2.24 -8.13
N GLU A 228 -24.78 1.55 -7.12
CA GLU A 228 -24.47 1.82 -5.70
C GLU A 228 -23.00 1.56 -5.38
N GLU A 229 -22.44 0.45 -5.88
CA GLU A 229 -21.02 0.13 -5.72
C GLU A 229 -20.13 1.19 -6.39
N LEU A 230 -20.50 1.64 -7.59
CA LEU A 230 -19.77 2.71 -8.29
C LEU A 230 -19.82 4.03 -7.51
N LYS A 231 -20.97 4.40 -6.93
CA LYS A 231 -21.12 5.59 -6.08
C LYS A 231 -20.23 5.51 -4.83
N LYS A 232 -20.17 4.35 -4.18
CA LYS A 232 -19.29 4.12 -3.03
C LYS A 232 -17.81 4.28 -3.41
N ASN A 233 -17.40 3.68 -4.52
CA ASN A 233 -16.04 3.79 -5.03
C ASN A 233 -15.66 5.23 -5.41
N LEU A 234 -16.59 6.00 -5.99
CA LEU A 234 -16.39 7.42 -6.29
C LEU A 234 -16.23 8.24 -5.02
N TYR A 235 -17.04 7.99 -4.01
CA TYR A 235 -16.95 8.67 -2.71
C TYR A 235 -15.60 8.41 -2.02
N GLU A 236 -15.14 7.16 -1.99
CA GLU A 236 -13.83 6.81 -1.42
C GLU A 236 -12.67 7.46 -2.20
N LYS A 237 -12.76 7.51 -3.54
CA LYS A 237 -11.77 8.23 -4.37
C LYS A 237 -11.75 9.72 -4.08
N GLN A 238 -12.92 10.33 -3.88
CA GLN A 238 -13.02 11.75 -3.54
C GLN A 238 -12.38 12.05 -2.18
N GLN A 239 -12.66 11.24 -1.16
CA GLN A 239 -12.02 11.39 0.16
C GLN A 239 -10.49 11.29 0.07
N LYS A 240 -9.96 10.33 -0.71
CA LYS A 240 -8.51 10.20 -0.94
C LYS A 240 -7.93 11.41 -1.67
N LEU A 241 -8.68 11.99 -2.60
CA LEU A 241 -8.25 13.19 -3.31
C LEU A 241 -8.21 14.40 -2.38
N ASP A 242 -9.23 14.58 -1.54
CA ASP A 242 -9.31 15.67 -0.58
C ASP A 242 -8.18 15.59 0.46
N GLU A 243 -7.87 14.39 0.94
CA GLU A 243 -6.75 14.16 1.87
C GLU A 243 -5.40 14.48 1.21
N LYS A 244 -5.18 14.03 -0.04
CA LYS A 244 -3.97 14.40 -0.79
C LYS A 244 -3.85 15.90 -0.99
N ASN A 245 -4.96 16.60 -1.26
CA ASN A 245 -4.95 18.05 -1.41
C ASN A 245 -4.57 18.75 -0.09
N ARG A 246 -5.06 18.28 1.05
CA ARG A 246 -4.64 18.81 2.38
C ARG A 246 -3.14 18.64 2.60
N GLN A 247 -2.59 17.47 2.28
CA GLN A 247 -1.15 17.22 2.39
C GLN A 247 -0.35 18.14 1.47
N ILE A 248 -0.80 18.39 0.24
CA ILE A 248 -0.17 19.33 -0.68
C ILE A 248 -0.15 20.75 -0.09
N ASP A 249 -1.25 21.20 0.52
CA ASP A 249 -1.32 22.54 1.12
C ASP A 249 -0.45 22.66 2.38
N GLU A 250 -0.27 21.59 3.16
CA GLU A 250 0.73 21.54 4.24
C GLU A 250 2.16 21.63 3.70
N PHE A 251 2.49 20.87 2.66
CA PHE A 251 3.81 20.96 2.03
C PHE A 251 4.10 22.35 1.49
N ARG A 252 3.11 23.03 0.89
CA ARG A 252 3.26 24.41 0.42
C ARG A 252 3.54 25.38 1.55
N ARG A 253 2.82 25.28 2.67
CA ARG A 253 3.07 26.12 3.86
C ARG A 253 4.49 25.92 4.41
N MET A 254 4.94 24.67 4.53
CA MET A 254 6.31 24.37 4.97
C MET A 254 7.36 24.90 3.98
N ASP A 255 7.11 24.84 2.67
CA ASP A 255 8.03 25.38 1.66
C ASP A 255 8.14 26.90 1.76
N ASP A 256 7.02 27.59 1.99
CA ASP A 256 7.00 29.05 2.15
C ASP A 256 7.69 29.48 3.46
N GLU A 257 7.46 28.79 4.58
CA GLU A 257 8.21 29.02 5.84
C GLU A 257 9.71 28.81 5.66
N LYS A 258 10.09 27.78 4.89
CA LYS A 258 11.50 27.48 4.60
C LYS A 258 12.12 28.56 3.72
N LYS A 259 11.39 29.11 2.73
CA LYS A 259 11.85 30.25 1.93
C LYS A 259 12.11 31.47 2.80
N ASP A 260 11.19 31.80 3.70
CA ASP A 260 11.34 32.90 4.65
C ASP A 260 12.57 32.71 5.56
N MET A 261 12.80 31.49 6.05
CA MET A 261 14.01 31.17 6.81
C MET A 261 15.28 31.34 5.99
N ILE A 262 15.30 30.85 4.74
CA ILE A 262 16.44 30.98 3.83
C ILE A 262 16.74 32.47 3.58
N GLU A 263 15.72 33.29 3.37
CA GLU A 263 15.92 34.72 3.15
C GLU A 263 16.47 35.44 4.39
N LYS A 264 15.99 35.08 5.59
CA LYS A 264 16.56 35.59 6.86
C LYS A 264 18.02 35.19 7.02
N VAL A 265 18.38 33.95 6.69
CA VAL A 265 19.77 33.48 6.72
C VAL A 265 20.62 34.24 5.71
N LYS A 266 20.15 34.41 4.47
CA LYS A 266 20.86 35.20 3.45
C LYS A 266 21.14 36.64 3.91
N LYS A 267 20.15 37.31 4.51
CA LYS A 267 20.33 38.66 5.06
C LYS A 267 21.39 38.68 6.17
N LYS A 268 21.39 37.69 7.07
CA LYS A 268 22.42 37.56 8.11
C LYS A 268 23.80 37.28 7.53
N ASP A 269 23.90 36.41 6.52
CA ASP A 269 25.17 36.11 5.84
C ASP A 269 25.75 37.36 5.17
N GLU A 270 24.93 38.17 4.51
CA GLU A 270 25.37 39.43 3.92
C GLU A 270 25.83 40.43 4.99
N MET A 271 25.13 40.52 6.14
CA MET A 271 25.59 41.35 7.27
C MET A 271 26.94 40.85 7.83
N ILE A 272 27.13 39.54 7.93
CA ILE A 272 28.39 38.95 8.40
C ILE A 272 29.51 39.24 7.41
N LYS A 273 29.28 39.07 6.10
CA LYS A 273 30.26 39.40 5.06
C LYS A 273 30.67 40.86 5.13
N GLN A 274 29.71 41.78 5.23
CA GLN A 274 30.00 43.21 5.37
C GLN A 274 30.87 43.48 6.60
N LYS A 275 30.55 42.85 7.74
CA LYS A 275 31.32 43.01 8.98
C LYS A 275 32.73 42.41 8.87
N ILE A 276 32.88 41.27 8.20
CA ILE A 276 34.19 40.68 7.89
C ILE A 276 34.99 41.66 7.03
N SER A 277 34.43 42.19 5.94
CA SER A 277 35.13 43.16 5.09
C SER A 277 35.50 44.44 5.83
N GLU A 278 34.64 44.93 6.72
CA GLU A 278 34.92 46.09 7.56
C GLU A 278 36.07 45.82 8.55
N LEU A 279 36.09 44.64 9.17
CA LEU A 279 37.20 44.19 10.01
C LEU A 279 38.49 43.99 9.20
N GLU A 280 38.41 43.41 8.00
CA GLU A 280 39.55 43.25 7.09
C GLU A 280 40.15 44.61 6.69
N ILE A 281 39.31 45.62 6.41
CA ILE A 281 39.77 46.98 6.14
C ILE A 281 40.46 47.58 7.37
N GLN A 282 39.88 47.42 8.56
CA GLN A 282 40.49 47.88 9.82
C GLN A 282 41.83 47.17 10.11
N LEU A 283 41.93 45.87 9.81
CA LEU A 283 43.15 45.08 9.94
C LEU A 283 44.18 45.41 8.84
N SER A 284 43.75 45.79 7.63
CA SER A 284 44.64 46.15 6.52
C SER A 284 45.44 47.45 6.78
N GLY A 285 44.93 48.32 7.66
CA GLY A 285 45.66 49.48 8.17
C GLY A 285 46.82 49.15 9.12
N VAL A 286 46.93 47.88 9.56
CA VAL A 286 47.98 47.37 10.44
C VAL A 286 48.69 46.21 9.75
N LYS A 287 49.42 46.48 8.66
CA LYS A 287 50.41 45.51 8.16
C LYS A 287 51.46 45.30 9.24
N ALA A 288 51.37 44.17 9.94
CA ALA A 288 52.37 43.76 10.91
C ALA A 288 53.74 43.70 10.21
N LYS A 289 54.77 44.32 10.79
CA LYS A 289 56.12 44.18 10.25
C LYS A 289 56.63 42.77 10.58
N PRO A 290 57.48 42.17 9.74
CA PRO A 290 58.21 40.97 10.12
C PRO A 290 58.93 41.22 11.44
N PHE A 291 58.82 40.31 12.40
CA PHE A 291 59.54 40.39 13.67
C PHE A 291 60.28 39.09 13.95
N ASP A 292 61.45 39.22 14.58
CA ASP A 292 62.29 38.10 14.97
C ASP A 292 61.72 37.42 16.22
N ILE A 293 61.67 36.10 16.19
CA ILE A 293 61.27 35.24 17.30
C ILE A 293 62.56 34.73 17.96
N PRO A 294 62.71 34.84 19.29
CA PRO A 294 63.87 34.29 19.99
C PRO A 294 64.03 32.80 19.70
N ILE A 295 65.24 32.42 19.25
CA ILE A 295 65.58 31.03 18.95
C ILE A 295 65.88 30.31 20.27
N SER A 296 65.13 29.25 20.55
CA SER A 296 65.39 28.34 21.68
C SER A 296 65.35 26.90 21.19
N ILE A 297 66.29 26.09 21.69
CA ILE A 297 66.31 24.64 21.56
C ILE A 297 66.54 24.06 22.93
N THR A 298 65.63 23.20 23.38
CA THR A 298 65.80 22.42 24.61
C THR A 298 66.76 21.27 24.33
N VAL A 299 68.02 21.43 24.75
CA VAL A 299 69.08 20.42 24.58
C VAL A 299 68.85 19.26 25.57
N GLN A 300 68.79 18.02 25.08
CA GLN A 300 68.74 16.84 25.96
C GLN A 300 70.12 16.57 26.59
N PRO A 301 70.20 15.98 27.80
CA PRO A 301 71.49 15.69 28.44
C PRO A 301 72.30 14.66 27.63
N GLY A 302 73.37 15.10 26.96
CA GLY A 302 74.32 14.24 26.23
C GLY A 302 74.90 14.86 24.95
N SER A 303 76.22 14.66 24.76
CA SER A 303 77.04 14.79 23.54
C SER A 303 76.89 16.02 22.61
N GLN A 304 76.75 17.23 23.17
CA GLN A 304 76.72 18.46 22.37
C GLN A 304 77.39 19.62 23.09
N THR A 305 77.93 20.55 22.29
CA THR A 305 78.39 21.86 22.78
C THR A 305 77.66 22.96 22.03
N LYS A 306 76.92 23.79 22.75
CA LYS A 306 76.46 25.10 22.27
C LYS A 306 77.59 26.09 22.50
N LYS A 307 78.05 26.81 21.46
CA LYS A 307 78.88 28.01 21.69
C LYS A 307 77.97 29.11 22.24
N GLU A 308 78.35 29.75 23.34
CA GLU A 308 77.48 30.71 24.03
C GLU A 308 77.13 31.96 23.20
N ASP A 309 77.97 32.33 22.22
CA ASP A 309 77.83 33.55 21.41
C ASP A 309 77.18 33.36 20.02
N GLU A 310 76.90 32.13 19.60
CA GLU A 310 76.27 31.86 18.31
C GLU A 310 75.19 30.78 18.48
N SER A 311 74.05 30.89 17.77
CA SER A 311 73.02 29.84 17.67
C SER A 311 73.52 28.62 16.86
N THR A 312 74.75 28.20 17.12
CA THR A 312 75.52 27.15 16.47
C THR A 312 75.49 25.90 17.33
N TYR A 313 75.00 24.81 16.74
CA TYR A 313 74.84 23.52 17.38
C TYR A 313 75.84 22.56 16.74
N THR A 314 76.76 22.01 17.53
CA THR A 314 77.78 21.07 17.08
C THR A 314 77.62 19.74 17.80
N SER A 315 77.56 18.65 17.04
CA SER A 315 77.53 17.30 17.60
C SER A 315 78.92 16.90 18.12
N THR A 316 78.98 16.33 19.33
CA THR A 316 80.24 15.81 19.90
C THR A 316 80.32 14.28 19.89
N SER A 317 79.32 13.59 19.33
CA SER A 317 79.29 12.13 19.20
C SER A 317 78.88 11.67 17.80
N ARG A 318 79.02 10.37 17.52
CA ARG A 318 78.56 9.77 16.27
C ARG A 318 77.21 9.08 16.48
N ASP A 319 76.21 9.86 16.90
CA ASP A 319 74.86 9.39 17.15
C ASP A 319 73.84 10.19 16.33
N CYS A 320 72.67 9.59 16.09
CA CYS A 320 71.56 10.28 15.41
C CYS A 320 70.93 11.31 16.36
N GLU A 321 71.06 12.60 16.03
CA GLU A 321 70.57 13.67 16.87
C GLU A 321 69.57 14.55 16.10
N THR A 322 68.38 14.71 16.68
CA THR A 322 67.30 15.54 16.13
C THR A 322 67.10 16.75 17.04
N PHE A 323 67.07 17.94 16.44
CA PHE A 323 67.01 19.22 17.16
C PHE A 323 65.74 19.98 16.77
N PRO A 324 64.64 19.81 17.51
CA PRO A 324 63.45 20.63 17.34
C PRO A 324 63.70 22.04 17.85
N ILE A 325 63.34 23.04 17.06
CA ILE A 325 63.25 24.43 17.54
C ILE A 325 62.00 24.53 18.41
N ASP A 326 62.14 25.08 19.62
CA ASP A 326 61.10 25.02 20.66
C ASP A 326 59.80 25.73 20.25
N THR A 327 59.89 26.70 19.33
CA THR A 327 58.74 27.45 18.82
C THR A 327 57.71 26.54 18.15
N VAL A 328 56.55 26.42 18.79
CA VAL A 328 55.38 25.73 18.23
C VAL A 328 54.62 26.66 17.30
N MET A 329 54.47 26.25 16.04
CA MET A 329 53.75 26.99 15.02
C MET A 329 52.29 26.53 15.01
N ARG A 330 51.36 27.49 15.18
CA ARG A 330 49.90 27.25 15.20
C ARG A 330 49.15 28.11 14.19
N LEU A 331 49.52 29.39 14.07
CA LEU A 331 48.85 30.39 13.24
C LEU A 331 49.89 31.34 12.65
N GLY A 332 49.68 31.80 11.41
CA GLY A 332 50.59 32.74 10.75
C GLY A 332 51.60 32.05 9.83
N ILE A 333 52.60 32.83 9.41
CA ILE A 333 53.65 32.38 8.48
C ILE A 333 54.98 32.52 9.19
N TYR A 334 55.77 31.46 9.20
CA TYR A 334 57.06 31.43 9.89
C TYR A 334 58.15 31.08 8.90
N LYS A 335 59.30 31.76 8.99
CA LYS A 335 60.48 31.42 8.19
C LYS A 335 61.68 31.25 9.10
N CYS A 336 62.27 30.07 9.08
CA CYS A 336 63.51 29.77 9.79
C CYS A 336 64.65 29.65 8.79
N GLU A 337 65.71 30.42 9.01
CA GLU A 337 66.94 30.37 8.20
C GLU A 337 68.05 29.69 9.00
N ILE A 338 68.72 28.75 8.36
CA ILE A 338 69.79 27.93 8.95
C ILE A 338 70.95 27.90 7.97
N ARG A 339 72.18 28.01 8.46
CA ARG A 339 73.41 27.79 7.71
C ARG A 339 73.94 26.40 8.02
N ILE A 340 74.24 25.63 6.97
CA ILE A 340 74.94 24.36 7.09
C ILE A 340 76.42 24.70 7.22
N ASP A 341 77.02 24.55 8.41
CA ASP A 341 78.44 24.89 8.59
C ASP A 341 79.32 23.74 8.11
N GLN A 342 79.18 22.57 8.75
CA GLN A 342 79.87 21.35 8.37
C GLN A 342 78.93 20.18 8.57
N VAL A 343 78.27 19.70 7.53
CA VAL A 343 77.42 18.49 7.59
C VAL A 343 77.48 17.77 6.24
N ASP A 344 77.78 16.46 6.25
CA ASP A 344 77.85 15.64 5.03
C ASP A 344 76.45 15.34 4.46
N LYS A 345 75.49 14.99 5.33
CA LYS A 345 74.13 14.57 4.94
C LYS A 345 73.06 15.32 5.73
N PRO A 346 72.95 16.64 5.58
CA PRO A 346 72.03 17.46 6.37
C PRO A 346 70.56 17.17 6.02
N TRP A 347 69.72 17.01 7.04
CA TRP A 347 68.27 16.92 6.88
C TRP A 347 67.60 18.03 7.68
N PHE A 348 66.58 18.65 7.09
CA PHE A 348 65.79 19.72 7.70
C PHE A 348 64.32 19.43 7.49
N GLY A 349 63.47 19.69 8.47
CA GLY A 349 62.09 19.30 8.32
C GLY A 349 61.13 19.96 9.28
N VAL A 350 59.90 19.49 9.18
CA VAL A 350 58.77 19.87 10.02
C VAL A 350 58.25 18.62 10.70
N MET A 351 58.00 18.69 12.00
CA MET A 351 57.48 17.59 12.82
C MET A 351 56.26 18.02 13.61
N LYS A 352 55.39 17.09 14.00
CA LYS A 352 54.33 17.36 14.99
C LYS A 352 54.95 17.89 16.27
N SER A 353 54.32 18.88 16.90
CA SER A 353 54.86 19.50 18.13
C SER A 353 55.02 18.53 19.30
N THR A 354 54.24 17.45 19.32
CA THR A 354 54.23 16.39 20.34
C THR A 354 55.25 15.28 20.08
N MET A 355 55.89 15.26 18.91
CA MET A 355 56.83 14.21 18.55
C MET A 355 58.14 14.37 19.34
N ILE A 356 58.61 13.27 19.94
CA ILE A 356 59.89 13.19 20.65
C ILE A 356 60.71 12.09 19.98
N VAL A 357 61.88 12.45 19.47
CA VAL A 357 62.86 11.50 18.91
C VAL A 357 63.94 11.28 19.95
N PRO A 358 64.08 10.07 20.53
CA PRO A 358 65.17 9.76 21.44
C PRO A 358 66.54 9.88 20.76
N SER A 359 67.57 10.23 21.53
CA SER A 359 68.96 10.19 21.04
C SER A 359 69.32 8.81 20.46
N GLY A 360 70.09 8.81 19.36
CA GLY A 360 70.45 7.60 18.63
C GLY A 360 69.37 7.06 17.68
N LYS A 361 68.19 7.70 17.59
CA LYS A 361 67.12 7.34 16.65
C LYS A 361 67.01 8.36 15.51
N SER A 362 66.68 7.86 14.31
CA SER A 362 66.49 8.69 13.12
C SER A 362 65.01 9.09 12.98
N PRO A 363 64.69 10.38 12.71
CA PRO A 363 63.31 10.81 12.48
C PRO A 363 62.75 10.21 11.18
N GLY A 364 63.60 9.78 10.24
CA GLY A 364 63.18 9.20 8.96
C GLY A 364 62.80 7.71 9.02
N HIS A 365 62.90 7.05 10.17
CA HIS A 365 62.57 5.62 10.33
C HIS A 365 61.35 5.40 11.23
N ASP A 366 60.73 4.22 11.13
CA ASP A 366 59.64 3.80 12.01
C ASP A 366 60.10 3.76 13.48
N PRO A 367 59.28 4.21 14.45
CA PRO A 367 57.89 4.69 14.33
C PRO A 367 57.74 6.20 14.08
N TYR A 368 58.84 6.92 13.85
CA TYR A 368 58.89 8.39 13.86
C TYR A 368 58.53 9.03 12.51
N CYS A 369 58.73 8.30 11.39
CA CYS A 369 58.59 8.81 10.03
C CYS A 369 57.17 9.29 9.66
N LYS A 370 56.14 8.85 10.38
CA LYS A 370 54.73 9.29 10.19
C LYS A 370 54.44 10.68 10.76
N ASP A 371 55.20 11.11 11.77
CA ASP A 371 54.95 12.35 12.50
C ASP A 371 55.87 13.50 12.07
N ASN A 372 56.60 13.31 10.98
CA ASN A 372 57.43 14.34 10.37
C ASN A 372 57.49 14.26 8.83
N ALA A 373 57.94 15.37 8.23
CA ALA A 373 58.33 15.43 6.83
C ALA A 373 59.62 16.25 6.72
N PHE A 374 60.54 15.85 5.85
CA PHE A 374 61.87 16.44 5.78
C PHE A 374 62.44 16.53 4.37
N PHE A 375 63.25 17.57 4.17
CA PHE A 375 64.12 17.81 3.03
C PHE A 375 65.47 17.15 3.30
N ARG A 376 65.89 16.27 2.41
CA ARG A 376 67.14 15.51 2.51
C ARG A 376 68.23 16.12 1.63
N TYR A 377 69.48 15.98 2.06
CA TYR A 377 70.67 16.52 1.39
C TYR A 377 70.73 16.33 -0.12
N ASP A 378 70.18 15.24 -0.66
CA ASP A 378 70.17 14.90 -2.08
C ASP A 378 69.04 15.57 -2.89
N GLY A 379 68.27 16.48 -2.28
CA GLY A 379 67.19 17.20 -2.96
C GLY A 379 65.85 16.46 -2.97
N GLN A 380 65.73 15.40 -2.17
CA GLN A 380 64.48 14.68 -1.98
C GLN A 380 63.69 15.22 -0.79
N VAL A 381 62.37 15.09 -0.85
CA VAL A 381 61.47 15.38 0.27
C VAL A 381 60.76 14.10 0.68
N PHE A 382 60.77 13.78 1.96
CA PHE A 382 60.19 12.56 2.51
C PHE A 382 59.08 12.85 3.51
N ASN A 383 58.06 12.00 3.51
CA ASN A 383 57.08 11.84 4.59
C ASN A 383 56.68 10.37 4.63
N ASN A 384 56.70 9.78 5.83
CA ASN A 384 56.32 8.38 6.05
C ASN A 384 56.97 7.37 5.07
N GLY A 385 58.27 7.51 4.80
CA GLY A 385 59.02 6.64 3.89
C GLY A 385 58.83 6.90 2.39
N ILE A 386 57.86 7.73 2.00
CA ILE A 386 57.62 8.11 0.60
C ILE A 386 58.51 9.31 0.25
N GLY A 387 59.31 9.18 -0.79
CA GLY A 387 60.25 10.21 -1.26
C GLY A 387 59.87 10.81 -2.61
N VAL A 388 59.96 12.13 -2.75
CA VAL A 388 59.81 12.84 -4.03
C VAL A 388 61.08 13.62 -4.32
N SER A 389 61.67 13.38 -5.49
CA SER A 389 62.87 14.10 -5.97
C SER A 389 62.49 15.35 -6.77
N GLY A 390 63.34 16.37 -6.73
CA GLY A 390 63.21 17.54 -7.60
C GLY A 390 63.83 18.84 -7.06
N ASN A 391 64.24 18.87 -5.80
CA ASN A 391 64.95 20.01 -5.23
C ASN A 391 66.45 19.91 -5.52
N GLN A 392 67.16 21.03 -5.38
CA GLN A 392 68.61 21.08 -5.43
C GLN A 392 69.24 20.36 -4.23
N THR A 393 70.41 19.76 -4.45
CA THR A 393 71.25 19.18 -3.39
C THR A 393 71.75 20.26 -2.42
N MET A 394 71.67 19.99 -1.12
CA MET A 394 72.19 20.86 -0.04
C MET A 394 73.62 20.46 0.32
N ARG A 395 74.48 21.45 0.57
CA ARG A 395 75.91 21.24 0.89
C ARG A 395 76.35 22.14 2.04
N SER A 396 77.49 21.84 2.63
CA SER A 396 78.14 22.73 3.60
C SER A 396 78.40 24.10 2.97
N GLY A 397 78.10 25.17 3.71
CA GLY A 397 78.10 26.56 3.27
C GLY A 397 76.73 27.09 2.81
N ASP A 398 75.78 26.22 2.44
CA ASP A 398 74.47 26.67 1.99
C ASP A 398 73.66 27.28 3.15
N LYS A 399 72.88 28.31 2.82
CA LYS A 399 71.82 28.86 3.67
C LYS A 399 70.49 28.27 3.25
N ILE A 400 69.89 27.48 4.12
CA ILE A 400 68.57 26.90 3.90
C ILE A 400 67.53 27.68 4.68
N ALA A 401 66.34 27.83 4.11
CA ALA A 401 65.20 28.37 4.83
C ALA A 401 63.98 27.48 4.67
N ILE A 402 63.25 27.25 5.76
CA ILE A 402 61.94 26.60 5.74
C ILE A 402 60.90 27.65 6.07
N GLU A 403 60.01 27.91 5.12
CA GLU A 403 58.82 28.74 5.32
C GLU A 403 57.60 27.85 5.58
N VAL A 404 57.03 27.93 6.78
CA VAL A 404 55.82 27.24 7.19
C VAL A 404 54.65 28.21 7.13
N ASN A 405 53.67 27.93 6.28
CA ASN A 405 52.46 28.71 6.13
C ASN A 405 51.26 27.99 6.78
N MET A 406 50.83 28.50 7.93
CA MET A 406 49.69 28.00 8.71
C MET A 406 48.39 28.77 8.42
N THR A 407 48.39 29.75 7.52
CA THR A 407 47.21 30.59 7.20
C THR A 407 46.36 30.00 6.06
N VAL A 408 46.95 29.14 5.23
CA VAL A 408 46.26 28.47 4.12
C VAL A 408 45.79 27.06 4.49
N PHE A 409 44.70 26.61 3.86
CA PHE A 409 44.22 25.24 3.96
C PHE A 409 44.22 24.56 2.58
N PRO A 410 44.98 23.46 2.38
CA PRO A 410 45.86 22.81 3.35
C PRO A 410 47.18 23.58 3.61
N ARG A 411 47.69 23.49 4.84
CA ARG A 411 48.90 24.17 5.33
C ARG A 411 50.17 23.64 4.65
N THR A 412 51.19 24.48 4.48
CA THR A 412 52.35 24.12 3.64
C THR A 412 53.70 24.45 4.29
N ALA A 413 54.76 23.74 3.87
CA ALA A 413 56.15 24.10 4.15
C ALA A 413 57.00 24.10 2.88
N HIS A 414 57.66 25.22 2.60
CA HIS A 414 58.50 25.43 1.42
C HIS A 414 59.97 25.54 1.80
N LEU A 415 60.84 24.92 1.00
CA LEU A 415 62.29 25.01 1.13
C LEU A 415 62.83 26.13 0.23
N PHE A 416 63.78 26.89 0.76
CA PHE A 416 64.62 27.82 0.01
C PHE A 416 66.07 27.42 0.22
N ILE A 417 66.87 27.42 -0.85
CA ILE A 417 68.32 27.19 -0.80
C ILE A 417 68.99 28.43 -1.37
N ASN A 418 69.83 29.09 -0.57
CA ASN A 418 70.50 30.36 -0.88
C ASN A 418 69.52 31.44 -1.40
N GLY A 419 68.31 31.48 -0.82
CA GLY A 419 67.24 32.41 -1.19
C GLY A 419 66.36 31.94 -2.36
N ALA A 420 66.73 30.90 -3.10
CA ALA A 420 65.93 30.35 -4.19
C ALA A 420 64.92 29.31 -3.70
N GLN A 421 63.62 29.56 -3.92
CA GLN A 421 62.55 28.63 -3.59
C GLN A 421 62.66 27.34 -4.42
N GLN A 422 62.47 26.20 -3.76
CA GLN A 422 62.58 24.88 -4.37
C GLN A 422 61.20 24.35 -4.84
N PRO A 423 61.15 23.55 -5.93
CA PRO A 423 59.89 23.16 -6.57
C PRO A 423 59.10 22.07 -5.81
N ILE A 424 59.73 21.32 -4.92
CA ILE A 424 59.07 20.28 -4.12
C ILE A 424 58.90 20.77 -2.69
N PHE A 425 57.65 20.78 -2.22
CA PHE A 425 57.24 21.32 -0.92
C PHE A 425 56.31 20.35 -0.19
N ILE A 426 56.08 20.57 1.10
CA ILE A 426 55.21 19.73 1.93
C ILE A 426 53.83 20.38 2.02
N LYS A 427 52.75 19.59 1.85
CA LYS A 427 51.36 20.04 1.90
C LYS A 427 50.54 19.21 2.88
N GLY A 428 49.62 19.85 3.60
CA GLY A 428 48.77 19.20 4.60
C GLY A 428 49.39 19.12 5.99
N LEU A 429 50.21 20.10 6.40
CA LEU A 429 50.82 20.08 7.73
C LEU A 429 49.76 19.97 8.86
N PRO A 430 50.09 19.27 9.97
CA PRO A 430 49.23 19.18 11.16
C PRO A 430 48.92 20.52 11.83
N GLU A 431 48.07 20.47 12.86
CA GLU A 431 47.62 21.66 13.55
C GLU A 431 48.72 22.43 14.29
N LEU A 432 49.67 21.69 14.86
CA LEU A 432 50.77 22.19 15.66
C LEU A 432 52.06 21.51 15.20
N VAL A 433 53.01 22.32 14.71
CA VAL A 433 54.27 21.81 14.17
C VAL A 433 55.47 22.57 14.71
N LYS A 434 56.66 21.95 14.61
CA LYS A 434 57.96 22.55 14.88
C LYS A 434 58.88 22.34 13.68
N ILE A 435 59.78 23.28 13.44
CA ILE A 435 60.91 23.08 12.52
C ILE A 435 62.01 22.34 13.28
N TYR A 436 62.71 21.44 12.61
CA TYR A 436 63.85 20.74 13.18
C TYR A 436 64.99 20.56 12.16
N PHE A 437 66.18 20.29 12.67
CA PHE A 437 67.31 19.80 11.88
C PHE A 437 67.87 18.52 12.48
N PHE A 438 68.60 17.76 11.66
CA PHE A 438 69.21 16.49 12.03
C PHE A 438 70.69 16.48 11.65
N ILE A 439 71.53 16.05 12.60
CA ILE A 439 72.97 15.85 12.43
C ILE A 439 73.37 14.49 13.01
N ARG A 440 74.51 13.93 12.57
CA ARG A 440 74.88 12.55 12.92
C ARG A 440 76.35 12.32 13.24
N ASN A 441 77.25 13.02 12.57
CA ASN A 441 78.68 12.79 12.73
C ASN A 441 79.28 13.75 13.75
N ILE A 442 80.37 13.32 14.37
CA ILE A 442 81.19 14.18 15.23
C ILE A 442 81.62 15.40 14.42
N SER A 443 81.51 16.57 15.03
CA SER A 443 81.79 17.87 14.42
C SER A 443 80.79 18.32 13.36
N ASP A 444 79.70 17.56 13.12
CA ASP A 444 78.59 18.08 12.33
C ASP A 444 78.05 19.34 13.03
N SER A 445 77.91 20.44 12.29
CA SER A 445 77.49 21.72 12.85
C SER A 445 76.56 22.50 11.93
N VAL A 446 75.57 23.15 12.56
CA VAL A 446 74.63 24.06 11.92
C VAL A 446 74.43 25.30 12.76
N THR A 447 74.19 26.44 12.10
CA THR A 447 73.89 27.71 12.76
C THR A 447 72.49 28.17 12.40
N ILE A 448 71.61 28.37 13.39
CA ILE A 448 70.31 29.00 13.15
C ILE A 448 70.53 30.51 13.04
N LEU A 449 70.26 31.06 11.86
CA LEU A 449 70.46 32.48 11.57
C LEU A 449 69.29 33.34 12.03
N SER A 450 68.06 32.87 11.79
CA SER A 450 66.85 33.60 12.18
C SER A 450 65.64 32.68 12.27
N LEU A 451 64.66 33.11 13.07
CA LEU A 451 63.30 32.61 13.04
C LEU A 451 62.38 33.83 13.04
N ARG A 452 61.55 33.99 12.01
CA ARG A 452 60.71 35.17 11.82
C ARG A 452 59.25 34.81 11.67
N SER A 453 58.38 35.65 12.23
CA SER A 453 56.98 35.71 11.81
C SER A 453 56.89 36.66 10.61
N LEU A 454 56.26 36.20 9.53
CA LEU A 454 56.06 36.98 8.30
C LEU A 454 54.60 37.42 8.19
N PRO A 455 54.32 38.66 7.72
CA PRO A 455 52.96 39.11 7.48
C PRO A 455 52.34 38.52 6.21
N ASP A 456 53.17 38.26 5.20
CA ASP A 456 52.79 37.75 3.89
C ASP A 456 53.72 36.58 3.51
N PRO A 457 53.24 35.58 2.75
CA PRO A 457 54.08 34.48 2.28
C PRO A 457 55.15 35.00 1.34
N THR A 458 56.38 34.49 1.48
CA THR A 458 57.43 34.75 0.47
C THR A 458 57.50 33.64 -0.55
N ALA A 459 56.89 32.48 -0.27
CA ALA A 459 56.71 31.43 -1.25
C ALA A 459 55.72 31.86 -2.35
N ILE A 460 56.14 31.71 -3.60
CA ILE A 460 55.34 31.96 -4.80
C ILE A 460 54.94 30.65 -5.47
N GLU A 461 53.96 30.70 -6.36
CA GLU A 461 53.60 29.55 -7.18
C GLU A 461 54.66 29.30 -8.27
N ILE A 462 55.29 28.13 -8.24
CA ILE A 462 56.28 27.70 -9.24
C ILE A 462 55.59 26.73 -10.21
N ARG A 463 55.75 26.99 -11.52
CA ARG A 463 55.28 26.09 -12.59
C ARG A 463 55.93 24.70 -12.45
N ASN A 464 55.14 23.64 -12.54
CA ASN A 464 55.56 22.25 -12.34
C ASN A 464 56.03 21.90 -10.92
N SER A 465 55.68 22.71 -9.91
CA SER A 465 55.88 22.33 -8.51
C SER A 465 55.12 21.05 -8.17
N LYS A 466 55.66 20.27 -7.23
CA LYS A 466 54.99 19.07 -6.71
C LYS A 466 54.92 19.15 -5.19
N ALA A 467 53.81 18.71 -4.64
CA ALA A 467 53.65 18.59 -3.21
C ALA A 467 53.89 17.14 -2.79
N ILE A 468 54.65 16.94 -1.71
CA ILE A 468 54.50 15.73 -0.89
C ILE A 468 53.37 15.96 0.10
N GLN A 469 52.37 15.08 0.07
CA GLN A 469 51.25 15.15 0.99
C GLN A 469 51.68 14.59 2.34
N TRP A 470 51.39 15.30 3.43
CA TRP A 470 51.54 14.74 4.77
C TRP A 470 50.48 13.65 4.98
N ILE A 471 50.93 12.42 5.20
CA ILE A 471 50.10 11.24 5.44
C ILE A 471 50.21 10.91 6.93
N VAL A 472 49.06 10.71 7.58
CA VAL A 472 48.93 10.42 9.02
C VAL A 472 49.09 8.93 9.31
#